data_AF-A0A7X9GYV1-F1
#
_entry.id   AF-A0A7X9GYV1-F1
#
_cell.length_a   1.000
_cell.length_b   1.000
_cell.length_c   1.000
_cell.angle_alpha   90.00
_cell.angle_beta   90.00
_cell.angle_gamma   90.00
#
_symmetry.space_group_name_H-M   'P 1'
#
loop_
_entity.id
_entity.type
_entity.pdbx_description
1 polymer ?
#
loop_
_entity_poly.entity_id
_entity_poly.type
_entity_poly.pdbx_seq_one_letter_code
_entity_poly.pdbx_strand_id
1 'polypeptide(L)'
;MPLIQIANISTIYRDHLDALYAYALHMGFDEQTAMDAIHDLFYKLCTRDTSIDNYENLRFYLFRSLRNRLIDLRRSRREFMSLEVNEQSDVADPPFHLEVTVEDIMILEEEKEAIR
;
A
#
# COMPACT_ATOMS: atom_id res chain seq x y z
N MET A 1 -11.60 -3.55 -24.42
CA MET A 1 -11.11 -2.18 -24.73
C MET A 1 -11.14 -1.38 -23.42
N PRO A 2 -10.03 -1.28 -22.66
CA PRO A 2 -10.03 -0.71 -21.33
C PRO A 2 -9.46 0.73 -21.34
N LEU A 3 -10.14 1.67 -22.00
CA LEU A 3 -9.75 3.09 -21.90
C LEU A 3 -10.38 3.79 -20.68
N ILE A 4 -11.48 3.24 -20.14
CA ILE A 4 -12.26 3.86 -19.07
C ILE A 4 -11.59 3.68 -17.69
N GLN A 5 -10.94 2.53 -17.47
CA GLN A 5 -10.26 2.21 -16.20
C GLN A 5 -9.04 3.10 -15.94
N ILE A 6 -8.24 3.39 -16.99
CA ILE A 6 -7.01 4.20 -16.88
C ILE A 6 -7.32 5.66 -16.51
N ALA A 7 -8.39 6.22 -17.08
CA ALA A 7 -8.81 7.59 -16.78
C ALA A 7 -9.27 7.74 -15.31
N ASN A 8 -9.90 6.70 -14.77
CA ASN A 8 -10.31 6.66 -13.37
C ASN A 8 -9.08 6.60 -12.44
N ILE A 9 -8.11 5.73 -12.74
CA ILE A 9 -6.88 5.58 -11.95
C ILE A 9 -6.05 6.86 -11.92
N SER A 10 -5.93 7.60 -13.04
CA SER A 10 -5.21 8.87 -13.06
C SER A 10 -5.82 9.92 -12.13
N THR A 11 -7.16 9.93 -12.01
CA THR A 11 -7.86 10.85 -11.11
C THR A 11 -7.65 10.43 -9.66
N ILE A 12 -7.81 9.14 -9.37
CA ILE A 12 -7.53 8.57 -8.04
C ILE A 12 -6.09 8.87 -7.60
N TYR A 13 -5.12 8.73 -8.51
CA TYR A 13 -3.72 9.05 -8.24
C TYR A 13 -3.56 10.50 -7.79
N ARG A 14 -4.05 11.45 -8.60
CA ARG A 14 -3.94 12.87 -8.28
C ARG A 14 -4.65 13.24 -6.97
N ASP A 15 -5.82 12.65 -6.72
CA ASP A 15 -6.64 13.01 -5.55
C ASP A 15 -6.08 12.42 -4.23
N HIS A 16 -5.36 11.29 -4.31
CA HIS A 16 -4.82 10.60 -3.12
C HIS A 16 -3.31 10.73 -2.94
N LEU A 17 -2.55 11.20 -3.93
CA LEU A 17 -1.09 11.26 -3.89
C LEU A 17 -0.58 11.99 -2.66
N ASP A 18 -1.05 13.22 -2.42
CA ASP A 18 -0.56 14.06 -1.33
C ASP A 18 -0.83 13.41 0.04
N ALA A 19 -1.99 12.79 0.21
CA ALA A 19 -2.38 12.15 1.47
C ALA A 19 -1.61 10.85 1.72
N LEU A 20 -1.38 10.05 0.67
CA LEU A 20 -0.57 8.83 0.73
C LEU A 20 0.91 9.15 0.99
N TYR A 21 1.43 10.17 0.32
CA TYR A 21 2.79 10.64 0.48
C TYR A 21 3.04 11.18 1.89
N ALA A 22 2.16 12.08 2.37
CA ALA A 22 2.23 12.56 3.75
C ALA A 22 2.17 11.41 4.74
N TYR A 23 1.29 10.42 4.53
CA TYR A 23 1.21 9.26 5.41
C TYR A 23 2.51 8.44 5.47
N ALA A 24 3.13 8.16 4.32
CA ALA A 24 4.40 7.44 4.26
C ALA A 24 5.52 8.19 5.00
N LEU A 25 5.61 9.52 4.82
CA LEU A 25 6.57 10.35 5.54
C LEU A 25 6.33 10.34 7.05
N HIS A 26 5.06 10.41 7.50
CA HIS A 26 4.72 10.32 8.93
C HIS A 26 5.08 8.95 9.54
N MET A 27 5.15 7.89 8.72
CA MET A 27 5.61 6.57 9.16
C MET A 27 7.15 6.46 9.24
N GLY A 28 7.88 7.53 8.88
CA GLY A 28 9.34 7.61 8.99
C GLY A 28 10.11 7.13 7.76
N PHE A 29 9.45 7.01 6.60
CA PHE A 29 10.13 6.73 5.33
C PHE A 29 10.65 8.01 4.69
N ASP A 30 11.73 7.89 3.92
CA ASP A 30 12.25 8.98 3.10
C ASP A 30 11.39 9.19 1.84
N GLU A 31 11.56 10.34 1.19
CA GLU A 31 10.77 10.75 0.03
C GLU A 31 10.85 9.76 -1.15
N GLN A 32 12.03 9.17 -1.37
CA GLN A 32 12.25 8.22 -2.46
C GLN A 32 11.50 6.93 -2.17
N THR A 33 11.69 6.35 -0.98
CA THR A 33 10.99 5.12 -0.59
C THR A 33 9.47 5.30 -0.54
N ALA A 34 9.00 6.48 -0.09
CA ALA A 34 7.59 6.82 -0.07
C ALA A 34 7.00 6.84 -1.49
N MET A 35 7.67 7.53 -2.43
CA MET A 35 7.20 7.59 -3.82
C MET A 35 7.26 6.24 -4.52
N ASP A 36 8.34 5.47 -4.34
CA ASP A 36 8.46 4.13 -4.93
C ASP A 36 7.33 3.22 -4.43
N ALA A 37 7.01 3.24 -3.12
CA ALA A 37 5.92 2.46 -2.55
C ALA A 37 4.54 2.87 -3.10
N ILE A 38 4.32 4.17 -3.35
CA ILE A 38 3.09 4.66 -3.96
C ILE A 38 3.02 4.26 -5.44
N HIS A 39 4.11 4.36 -6.19
CA HIS A 39 4.14 3.93 -7.59
C HIS A 39 3.90 2.44 -7.73
N ASP A 40 4.48 1.61 -6.86
CA ASP A 40 4.20 0.18 -6.79
C ASP A 40 2.72 -0.12 -6.53
N LEU A 41 2.10 0.63 -5.62
CA LEU A 41 0.67 0.52 -5.32
C LEU A 41 -0.17 0.77 -6.58
N PHE A 42 0.07 1.88 -7.26
CA PHE A 42 -0.69 2.24 -8.47
C PHE A 42 -0.35 1.35 -9.67
N TYR A 43 0.87 0.83 -9.76
CA TYR A 43 1.24 -0.17 -10.76
C TYR A 43 0.44 -1.47 -10.55
N LYS A 44 0.31 -1.95 -9.31
CA LYS A 44 -0.54 -3.10 -8.98
C LYS A 44 -2.02 -2.82 -9.29
N LEU A 45 -2.48 -1.61 -9.01
CA LEU A 45 -3.86 -1.21 -9.31
C LEU A 45 -4.16 -1.18 -10.81
N CYS A 46 -3.19 -0.73 -11.63
CA CYS A 46 -3.31 -0.72 -13.09
C CYS A 46 -3.23 -2.11 -13.72
N THR A 47 -2.48 -3.03 -13.11
CA THR A 47 -2.24 -4.36 -13.66
C THR A 47 -3.29 -5.38 -13.22
N ARG A 48 -3.96 -5.16 -12.09
CA ARG A 48 -5.14 -5.94 -11.71
C ARG A 48 -6.36 -5.40 -12.46
N ASP A 49 -7.10 -6.30 -13.10
CA ASP A 49 -8.41 -6.04 -13.73
C ASP A 49 -9.50 -5.87 -12.65
N THR A 50 -9.24 -4.99 -11.68
CA THR A 50 -10.14 -4.72 -10.56
C THR A 50 -11.19 -3.72 -11.03
N SER A 51 -12.45 -4.16 -10.97
CA SER A 51 -13.60 -3.27 -11.12
C SER A 51 -13.70 -2.47 -9.84
N ILE A 52 -13.25 -1.21 -9.88
CA ILE A 52 -13.31 -0.28 -8.75
C ILE A 52 -14.77 0.18 -8.61
N ASP A 53 -15.63 -0.71 -8.11
CA ASP A 53 -17.08 -0.47 -8.04
C ASP A 53 -17.48 0.35 -6.80
N ASN A 54 -16.58 0.59 -5.84
CA ASN A 54 -16.93 1.32 -4.62
C ASN A 54 -15.85 2.31 -4.13
N TYR A 55 -16.20 3.60 -4.14
CA TYR A 55 -15.29 4.72 -3.85
C TYR A 55 -14.91 4.82 -2.35
N GLU A 56 -15.79 4.41 -1.44
CA GLU A 56 -15.46 4.38 0.00
C GLU A 56 -14.39 3.33 0.28
N ASN A 57 -14.57 2.11 -0.25
CA ASN A 57 -13.60 1.03 -0.10
C ASN A 57 -12.26 1.37 -0.74
N LEU A 58 -12.24 2.15 -1.82
CA LEU A 58 -11.02 2.53 -2.52
C LEU A 58 -10.05 3.30 -1.62
N ARG A 59 -10.51 4.30 -0.86
CA ARG A 59 -9.63 5.07 0.02
C ARG A 59 -9.00 4.15 1.08
N PHE A 60 -9.82 3.33 1.74
CA PHE A 60 -9.34 2.36 2.73
C PHE A 60 -8.33 1.40 2.09
N TYR A 61 -8.65 0.87 0.90
CA TYR A 61 -7.78 -0.01 0.15
C TYR A 61 -6.41 0.60 -0.16
N LEU A 62 -6.36 1.86 -0.61
CA LEU A 62 -5.10 2.55 -0.93
C LEU A 62 -4.22 2.72 0.32
N PHE A 63 -4.77 3.21 1.42
CA PHE A 63 -4.01 3.39 2.66
C PHE A 63 -3.54 2.06 3.25
N ARG A 64 -4.38 1.02 3.19
CA ARG A 64 -4.03 -0.32 3.63
C ARG A 64 -2.90 -0.91 2.81
N SER A 65 -3.04 -0.85 1.49
CA SER A 65 -2.08 -1.45 0.56
C SER A 65 -0.73 -0.73 0.66
N LEU A 66 -0.74 0.60 0.79
CA LEU A 66 0.48 1.37 1.08
C LEU A 66 1.10 0.96 2.42
N ARG A 67 0.29 0.88 3.49
CA ARG A 67 0.78 0.44 4.81
C ARG A 67 1.44 -0.93 4.75
N ASN A 68 0.81 -1.90 4.09
CA ASN A 68 1.37 -3.24 3.93
C ASN A 68 2.70 -3.18 3.19
N ARG A 69 2.76 -2.46 2.06
CA ARG A 69 4.00 -2.28 1.28
C ARG A 69 5.12 -1.67 2.11
N LEU A 70 4.82 -0.63 2.88
CA LEU A 70 5.79 0.03 3.76
C LEU A 70 6.25 -0.88 4.91
N ILE A 71 5.34 -1.63 5.54
CA ILE A 71 5.68 -2.60 6.59
C ILE A 71 6.60 -3.69 6.02
N ASP A 72 6.30 -4.19 4.83
CA ASP A 72 7.12 -5.21 4.16
C ASP A 72 8.51 -4.65 3.82
N LEU A 73 8.61 -3.44 3.28
CA LEU A 73 9.89 -2.75 3.03
C LEU A 73 10.70 -2.60 4.33
N ARG A 74 10.05 -2.20 5.43
CA ARG A 74 10.71 -2.08 6.74
C ARG A 74 11.17 -3.44 7.25
N ARG A 75 10.38 -4.51 7.07
CA ARG A 75 10.76 -5.88 7.44
C ARG A 75 11.94 -6.38 6.61
N SER A 76 11.91 -6.23 5.29
CA SER A 76 13.02 -6.63 4.42
C SER A 76 14.30 -5.84 4.72
N ARG A 77 14.18 -4.53 5.01
CA ARG A 77 15.32 -3.72 5.47
C ARG A 77 15.86 -4.22 6.81
N ARG A 78 14.97 -4.61 7.74
CA ARG A 78 15.35 -5.17 9.03
C ARG A 78 15.99 -6.55 8.88
N GLU A 79 15.50 -7.42 7.99
CA GLU A 79 16.10 -8.72 7.71
C GLU A 79 17.52 -8.55 7.16
N PHE A 80 17.70 -7.61 6.21
CA PHE A 80 19.00 -7.26 5.66
C PHE A 80 19.94 -6.70 6.74
N MET A 81 19.44 -5.80 7.59
CA MET A 81 20.20 -5.22 8.71
C MET A 81 20.44 -6.23 9.84
N SER A 82 19.57 -7.21 10.06
CA SER A 82 19.69 -8.21 11.12
C SER A 82 20.75 -9.27 10.83
N LEU A 83 21.24 -9.33 9.58
CA LEU A 83 22.50 -10.00 9.28
C LEU A 83 23.73 -9.23 9.81
N GLU A 84 23.56 -7.95 10.19
CA GLU A 84 24.67 -7.09 10.63
C GLU A 84 24.52 -6.55 12.08
N VAL A 85 23.34 -6.19 12.60
CA VAL A 85 23.16 -5.76 14.01
C VAL A 85 21.74 -6.02 14.53
N ASN A 86 21.64 -6.61 15.72
CA ASN A 86 20.42 -6.86 16.48
C ASN A 86 19.94 -5.59 17.23
N GLU A 87 18.99 -4.84 16.67
CA GLU A 87 18.23 -3.85 17.45
C GLU A 87 16.70 -4.08 17.29
N GLN A 88 16.07 -4.43 18.41
CA GLN A 88 14.63 -4.29 18.64
C GLN A 88 14.33 -2.81 18.84
N SER A 89 13.47 -2.20 18.02
CA SER A 89 12.85 -0.91 18.36
C SER A 89 11.46 -0.77 17.72
N ASP A 90 10.48 -0.59 18.61
CA ASP A 90 9.14 -0.03 18.48
C ASP A 90 8.30 -0.29 17.23
N VAL A 91 7.33 -1.18 17.41
CA VAL A 91 6.05 -1.10 16.70
C VAL A 91 5.18 -0.12 17.48
N ALA A 92 5.35 1.17 17.24
CA ALA A 92 4.30 2.12 17.57
C ALA A 92 3.15 1.86 16.59
N ASP A 93 2.00 1.45 17.12
CA ASP A 93 0.76 1.41 16.33
C ASP A 93 0.55 2.78 15.67
N PRO A 94 0.39 2.84 14.33
CA PRO A 94 0.11 4.10 13.67
C PRO A 94 -1.22 4.66 14.19
N PRO A 95 -1.36 6.00 14.31
CA PRO A 95 -2.46 6.67 15.01
C PRO A 95 -3.84 6.50 14.37
N PHE A 96 -3.99 5.70 13.31
CA PHE A 96 -5.28 5.36 12.73
C PHE A 96 -5.45 3.85 12.58
N HIS A 97 -6.54 3.37 13.14
CA HIS A 97 -6.99 2.00 13.02
C HIS A 97 -7.78 1.87 11.72
N LEU A 98 -7.19 1.24 10.71
CA LEU A 98 -7.85 0.95 9.45
C LEU A 98 -8.54 -0.40 9.59
N GLU A 99 -9.87 -0.40 9.74
CA GLU A 99 -10.64 -1.63 9.93
C GLU A 99 -10.57 -2.52 8.69
N VAL A 100 -10.44 -3.83 8.93
CA VAL A 100 -10.37 -4.84 7.88
C VAL A 100 -11.77 -5.14 7.37
N THR A 101 -12.04 -4.84 6.11
CA THR A 101 -13.31 -5.19 5.46
C THR A 101 -13.29 -6.64 4.96
N VAL A 102 -14.46 -7.20 4.68
CA VAL A 102 -14.59 -8.57 4.13
C VAL A 102 -13.91 -8.68 2.76
N GLU A 103 -13.96 -7.61 1.97
CA GLU A 103 -13.27 -7.50 0.68
C GLU A 103 -11.75 -7.61 0.84
N ASP A 104 -11.19 -7.03 1.91
CA ASP A 104 -9.76 -7.15 2.20
C ASP A 104 -9.31 -8.58 2.52
N ILE A 105 -10.18 -9.39 3.13
CA ILE A 105 -9.89 -10.81 3.38
C ILE A 105 -9.81 -11.56 2.05
N MET A 106 -10.75 -11.29 1.14
CA MET A 106 -10.78 -11.91 -0.19
C MET A 106 -9.53 -11.55 -1.02
N ILE A 107 -9.10 -10.28 -0.98
CA ILE A 107 -7.89 -9.83 -1.68
C ILE A 107 -6.63 -10.48 -1.12
N LEU A 108 -6.53 -10.64 0.21
CA LEU A 108 -5.41 -11.31 0.85
C LEU A 108 -5.36 -12.81 0.52
N GLU A 109 -6.52 -13.46 0.45
CA GLU A 109 -6.63 -14.86 0.04
C GLU A 109 -6.09 -15.04 -1.39
N GLU A 110 -6.50 -14.16 -2.31
CA GLU A 110 -6.08 -14.20 -3.72
C GLU A 110 -4.58 -13.89 -3.90
N GLU A 111 -4.02 -12.92 -3.16
CA GLU A 111 -2.58 -12.61 -3.19
C GLU A 111 -1.72 -13.76 -2.64
N LYS A 112 -2.26 -14.54 -1.69
CA LYS A 112 -1.60 -15.75 -1.17
C LYS A 112 -1.62 -16.90 -2.17
N GLU A 113 -2.66 -17.04 -2.97
CA GLU A 113 -2.76 -18.06 -4.02
C GLU A 113 -1.88 -17.76 -5.23
N ALA A 114 -1.65 -16.49 -5.57
CA ALA A 114 -0.80 -16.08 -6.70
C ALA A 114 0.71 -16.40 -6.52
N ILE A 115 1.14 -16.77 -5.31
CA ILE A 115 2.55 -17.10 -4.99
C ILE A 115 2.78 -18.64 -5.02
N ARG A 116 1.79 -19.45 -5.41
CA ARG A 116 1.90 -20.92 -5.47
C ARG A 116 2.14 -21.47 -6.87
#